data_AF-A0A6M4MIE6-F1
#
_entry.id   AF-A0A6M4MIE6-F1
#
_cell.length_a   1.000
_cell.length_b   1.000
_cell.length_c   1.000
_cell.angle_alpha   90.00
_cell.angle_beta   90.00
_cell.angle_gamma   90.00
#
_symmetry.space_group_name_H-M   'P 1'
#
loop_
_entity.id
_entity.type
_entity.pdbx_description
1 polymer ?
#
loop_
_entity_poly.entity_id
_entity_poly.type
_entity_poly.pdbx_seq_one_letter_code
_entity_poly.pdbx_strand_id
1 'polypeptide(L)'
;MLDFSWAELFFVAVLALIILGPKDLPQLFHIVGKFIAKVRRMYADLQGSILQLEKEVNIASGKGKKGDDSWRDLLPPELRELPADFRPGTISAAQHQQRQEMITAARNQHAEATANAAKEAASPVTQTSSNIGKGLDR
;
A
#
# COMPACT_ATOMS: atom_id res chain seq x y z
N MET A 1 27.31 8.46 -25.83
CA MET A 1 26.43 9.55 -26.32
C MET A 1 25.42 8.88 -27.23
N LEU A 2 24.12 9.20 -27.08
CA LEU A 2 23.07 8.58 -27.90
C LEU A 2 22.84 9.49 -29.11
N ASP A 3 23.73 9.37 -30.09
CA ASP A 3 23.74 10.20 -31.30
C ASP A 3 22.72 9.70 -32.33
N PHE A 4 21.45 9.54 -31.90
CA PHE A 4 20.34 9.10 -32.76
C PHE A 4 20.06 10.16 -33.83
N SER A 5 20.78 10.06 -34.95
CA SER A 5 20.65 10.95 -36.08
C SER A 5 19.55 10.45 -37.02
N TRP A 6 18.87 11.39 -37.68
CA TRP A 6 17.95 11.07 -38.77
C TRP A 6 18.59 10.19 -39.85
N ALA A 7 19.91 10.36 -40.06
CA ALA A 7 20.68 9.53 -40.98
C ALA A 7 20.80 8.06 -40.50
N GLU A 8 21.00 7.82 -39.20
CA GLU A 8 21.08 6.47 -38.64
C GLU A 8 19.73 5.75 -38.72
N LEU A 9 18.62 6.46 -38.45
CA LEU A 9 17.29 5.90 -38.62
C LEU A 9 17.05 5.48 -40.08
N PHE A 10 17.49 6.30 -41.04
CA PHE A 10 17.39 5.99 -42.47
C PHE A 10 18.23 4.78 -42.84
N PHE A 11 19.45 4.69 -42.31
CA PHE A 11 20.34 3.56 -42.51
C PHE A 11 19.74 2.25 -41.99
N VAL A 12 19.19 2.25 -40.78
CA VAL A 12 18.51 1.09 -40.20
C VAL A 12 17.24 0.73 -40.97
N ALA A 13 16.48 1.72 -41.46
CA ALA A 13 15.30 1.46 -42.30
C ALA A 13 15.69 0.73 -43.59
N VAL A 14 16.73 1.20 -44.29
CA VAL A 14 17.25 0.53 -45.50
C VAL A 14 17.75 -0.88 -45.17
N LEU A 15 18.51 -1.05 -44.09
CA LEU A 15 18.99 -2.36 -43.67
C LEU A 15 17.85 -3.33 -43.38
N ALA A 16 16.80 -2.87 -42.70
CA ALA A 16 15.61 -3.66 -42.44
C ALA A 16 14.87 -4.06 -43.74
N LEU A 17 14.82 -3.18 -44.76
CA LEU A 17 14.27 -3.53 -46.08
C LEU A 17 15.08 -4.63 -46.77
N ILE A 18 16.41 -4.69 -46.56
CA ILE A 18 17.28 -5.72 -47.15
C ILE A 18 17.11 -7.06 -46.42
N ILE A 19 17.12 -7.04 -45.09
CA ILE A 19 17.10 -8.27 -44.28
C ILE A 19 15.71 -8.89 -44.21
N LEU A 20 14.68 -8.09 -43.92
CA LEU A 20 13.30 -8.56 -43.79
C LEU A 20 12.56 -8.49 -45.13
N GLY A 21 13.02 -7.68 -46.08
CA GLY A 21 12.30 -7.45 -47.33
C GLY A 21 11.32 -6.27 -47.24
N PRO A 22 11.06 -5.56 -48.36
CA PRO A 22 10.24 -4.36 -48.39
C PRO A 22 8.75 -4.59 -48.12
N LYS A 23 8.28 -5.84 -48.19
CA LYS A 23 6.87 -6.20 -47.95
C LYS A 23 6.60 -6.59 -46.49
N ASP A 24 7.61 -7.04 -45.77
CA ASP A 24 7.42 -7.57 -44.41
C ASP A 24 7.53 -6.48 -43.36
N LEU A 25 8.34 -5.45 -43.63
CA LEU A 25 8.48 -4.25 -42.80
C LEU A 25 7.14 -3.49 -42.60
N PRO A 26 6.37 -3.14 -43.66
CA PRO A 26 5.07 -2.50 -43.48
C PRO A 26 4.04 -3.39 -42.80
N GLN A 27 4.10 -4.71 -43.02
CA GLN A 27 3.21 -5.66 -42.35
C GLN A 27 3.50 -5.74 -40.84
N LEU A 28 4.78 -5.74 -40.46
CA LEU A 28 5.22 -5.69 -39.06
C LEU A 28 4.79 -4.39 -38.37
N PHE A 29 4.97 -3.24 -39.03
CA PHE A 29 4.47 -1.96 -38.49
C PHE A 29 2.96 -1.96 -38.30
N HIS A 30 2.21 -2.61 -39.18
CA HIS A 30 0.76 -2.72 -39.03
C HIS A 30 0.36 -3.53 -37.79
N ILE A 31 1.10 -4.60 -37.50
CA ILE A 31 0.89 -5.45 -36.30
C ILE A 31 1.25 -4.68 -35.03
N VAL A 32 2.45 -4.08 -35.00
CA VAL A 32 2.95 -3.31 -33.85
C VAL A 32 2.05 -2.08 -33.62
N GLY A 33 1.64 -1.39 -34.67
CA GLY A 33 0.73 -0.25 -34.60
C GLY A 33 -0.62 -0.61 -33.99
N LYS A 34 -1.20 -1.75 -34.39
CA LYS A 34 -2.44 -2.28 -33.78
C LYS A 34 -2.26 -2.62 -32.30
N PHE A 35 -1.12 -3.22 -31.94
CA PHE A 35 -0.80 -3.53 -30.55
C PHE A 35 -0.69 -2.26 -29.70
N ILE A 36 0.09 -1.28 -30.16
CA ILE A 36 0.23 0.02 -29.49
C ILE A 36 -1.12 0.75 -29.40
N ALA A 37 -1.96 0.71 -30.44
CA ALA A 37 -3.28 1.32 -30.42
C ALA A 37 -4.20 0.68 -29.37
N LYS A 38 -4.16 -0.65 -29.23
CA LYS A 38 -4.91 -1.38 -28.21
C LYS A 38 -4.42 -1.03 -26.80
N VAL A 39 -3.11 -0.98 -26.61
CA VAL A 39 -2.50 -0.52 -25.35
C VAL A 39 -2.94 0.91 -25.06
N ARG A 40 -2.84 1.84 -26.01
CA ARG A 40 -3.24 3.23 -25.82
C ARG A 40 -4.71 3.38 -25.44
N ARG A 41 -5.61 2.58 -26.03
CA ARG A 41 -7.03 2.57 -25.66
C ARG A 41 -7.23 2.08 -24.22
N MET A 42 -6.54 1.00 -23.85
CA MET A 42 -6.55 0.50 -22.47
C MET A 42 -6.02 1.55 -21.48
N TYR A 43 -4.94 2.25 -21.81
CA TYR A 43 -4.43 3.36 -20.99
C TYR A 43 -5.41 4.53 -20.89
N ALA A 44 -6.16 4.85 -21.96
CA ALA A 44 -7.17 5.90 -21.91
C ALA A 44 -8.31 5.54 -20.94
N ASP A 45 -8.72 4.28 -20.92
CA ASP A 45 -9.74 3.76 -20.00
C ASP A 45 -9.23 3.78 -18.54
N LEU A 46 -7.94 3.44 -18.33
CA LEU A 46 -7.28 3.53 -17.02
C LEU A 46 -7.09 4.98 -16.55
N GLN A 47 -6.76 5.91 -17.45
CA GLN A 47 -6.71 7.33 -17.11
C GLN A 47 -8.09 7.80 -16.64
N GLY A 48 -9.15 7.40 -17.32
CA GLY A 48 -10.53 7.70 -16.90
C GLY A 48 -10.86 7.21 -15.50
N SER A 49 -10.51 5.97 -15.17
CA SER A 49 -10.76 5.40 -13.83
C SER A 49 -9.85 6.00 -12.75
N ILE A 50 -8.58 6.28 -13.04
CA ILE A 50 -7.66 6.94 -12.10
C ILE A 50 -8.11 8.39 -11.83
N LEU A 51 -8.53 9.14 -12.84
CA LEU A 51 -9.06 10.49 -12.66
C LEU A 51 -10.34 10.50 -11.81
N GLN A 52 -11.17 9.47 -11.92
CA GLN A 52 -12.36 9.32 -11.09
C GLN A 52 -12.02 8.92 -9.66
N LEU A 53 -11.08 7.98 -9.47
CA LEU A 53 -10.55 7.60 -8.16
C LEU A 53 -9.84 8.78 -7.49
N GLU A 54 -9.04 9.56 -8.21
CA GLU A 54 -8.41 10.78 -7.68
C GLU A 54 -9.44 11.81 -7.26
N LYS A 55 -10.51 11.99 -8.04
CA LYS A 55 -11.60 12.91 -7.68
C LYS A 55 -12.35 12.42 -6.44
N GLU A 56 -12.66 11.13 -6.36
CA GLU A 56 -13.34 10.51 -5.21
C GLU A 56 -12.44 10.51 -3.97
N VAL A 57 -11.15 10.21 -4.10
CA VAL A 57 -10.16 10.28 -3.02
C VAL A 57 -9.93 11.71 -2.57
N ASN A 58 -9.91 12.70 -3.48
CA ASN A 58 -9.80 14.12 -3.10
C ASN A 58 -11.04 14.56 -2.30
N ILE A 59 -12.24 14.12 -2.71
CA ILE A 59 -13.49 14.44 -2.00
C ILE A 59 -13.60 13.70 -0.67
N ALA A 60 -13.18 12.43 -0.60
CA ALA A 60 -13.23 11.61 0.61
C ALA A 60 -12.08 11.89 1.60
N SER A 61 -10.91 12.34 1.12
CA SER A 61 -9.72 12.57 1.94
C SER A 61 -9.41 14.03 2.24
N GLY A 62 -10.04 15.00 1.57
CA GLY A 62 -9.91 16.43 1.90
C GLY A 62 -8.46 16.89 2.15
N LYS A 63 -7.67 17.01 1.07
CA LYS A 63 -6.23 17.41 0.94
C LYS A 63 -5.40 16.22 0.40
N GLY A 64 -4.41 16.39 -0.47
CA GLY A 64 -3.70 17.59 -0.90
C GLY A 64 -2.83 17.31 -2.14
N LYS A 65 -2.17 18.37 -2.59
CA LYS A 65 -1.50 18.55 -3.88
C LYS A 65 -0.23 17.69 -4.05
N LYS A 66 0.14 17.51 -5.34
CA LYS A 66 1.45 17.06 -5.84
C LYS A 66 2.61 17.71 -5.08
N GLY A 67 3.56 16.88 -4.65
CA GLY A 67 4.84 17.30 -4.07
C GLY A 67 5.18 16.48 -2.83
N ASP A 68 5.74 15.30 -3.06
CA ASP A 68 6.74 14.61 -2.24
C ASP A 68 6.38 13.82 -0.96
N ASP A 69 5.23 14.01 -0.30
CA ASP A 69 4.95 13.29 0.97
C ASP A 69 3.73 12.34 0.96
N SER A 70 3.02 12.24 -0.16
CA SER A 70 1.77 11.44 -0.31
C SER A 70 1.92 9.95 0.06
N TRP A 71 3.10 9.37 -0.11
CA TRP A 71 3.33 7.96 0.19
C TRP A 71 3.67 7.73 1.66
N ARG A 72 4.21 8.74 2.38
CA ARG A 72 4.55 8.69 3.82
C ARG A 72 3.31 8.56 4.69
N ASP A 73 2.22 9.18 4.26
CA ASP A 73 0.92 9.17 4.94
C ASP A 73 0.13 7.87 4.75
N LEU A 74 0.53 7.04 3.78
CA LEU A 74 -0.07 5.72 3.57
C LEU A 74 0.62 4.63 4.38
N LEU A 75 1.76 4.91 5.02
CA LEU A 75 2.41 3.93 5.88
C LEU A 75 1.77 3.91 7.28
N PRO A 76 1.73 2.73 7.93
CA PRO A 76 1.37 2.60 9.34
C PRO A 76 2.26 3.48 10.23
N PRO A 77 1.75 3.98 11.37
CA PRO A 77 2.43 4.98 12.20
C PRO A 77 3.85 4.55 12.62
N GLU A 78 4.07 3.25 12.81
CA GLU A 78 5.35 2.65 13.18
C GLU A 78 6.44 2.86 12.12
N LEU A 79 6.06 3.06 10.85
CA LEU A 79 7.01 3.27 9.75
C LEU A 79 7.26 4.75 9.46
N ARG A 80 6.40 5.65 9.94
CA ARG A 80 6.56 7.11 9.77
C ARG A 80 7.64 7.68 10.67
N GLU A 81 7.81 7.06 11.84
CA GLU A 81 8.77 7.46 12.87
C GLU A 81 10.16 6.84 12.67
N LEU A 82 10.32 5.96 11.67
CA LEU A 82 11.62 5.37 11.40
C LEU A 82 12.58 6.42 10.82
N PRO A 83 13.84 6.46 11.30
CA PRO A 83 14.87 7.32 10.74
C PRO A 83 15.08 7.00 9.26
N ALA A 84 15.36 8.03 8.45
CA ALA A 84 15.48 7.92 7.00
C ALA A 84 16.54 6.90 6.53
N ASP A 85 17.48 6.55 7.41
CA ASP A 85 18.57 5.60 7.15
C ASP A 85 18.25 4.14 7.55
N PHE A 86 16.99 3.79 7.81
CA PHE A 86 16.63 2.43 8.23
C PHE A 86 16.88 1.41 7.11
N ARG A 87 17.91 0.57 7.30
CA ARG A 87 18.21 -0.59 6.44
C ARG A 87 17.80 -1.87 7.18
N PRO A 88 16.90 -2.70 6.61
CA PRO A 88 16.46 -3.92 7.27
C PRO A 88 17.67 -4.83 7.54
N GLY A 89 17.91 -5.18 8.81
CA GLY A 89 19.01 -6.06 9.25
C GLY A 89 20.16 -5.39 10.00
N THR A 90 20.13 -4.07 10.27
CA THR A 90 21.24 -3.35 10.94
C THR A 90 20.98 -2.97 12.39
N ILE A 91 19.96 -3.55 13.05
CA ILE A 91 19.68 -3.26 14.46
C ILE A 91 20.88 -3.76 15.30
N SER A 92 21.51 -2.87 16.08
CA SER A 92 22.68 -3.21 16.87
C SER A 92 22.30 -4.06 18.08
N ALA A 93 23.24 -4.85 18.61
CA ALA A 93 23.00 -5.73 19.77
C ALA A 93 22.45 -4.96 20.99
N ALA A 94 22.89 -3.71 21.19
CA ALA A 94 22.39 -2.85 22.27
C ALA A 94 20.91 -2.47 22.10
N GLN A 95 20.46 -2.22 20.87
CA GLN A 95 19.07 -1.87 20.58
C GLN A 95 18.14 -3.09 20.72
N HIS A 96 18.64 -4.30 20.46
CA HIS A 96 17.91 -5.53 20.73
C HIS A 96 17.67 -5.75 22.22
N GLN A 97 18.65 -5.44 23.07
CA GLN A 97 18.51 -5.56 24.53
C GLN A 97 17.45 -4.59 25.06
N GLN A 98 17.51 -3.33 24.65
CA GLN A 98 16.53 -2.32 25.09
C GLN A 98 15.11 -2.66 24.64
N ARG A 99 14.94 -3.22 23.44
CA ARG A 99 13.64 -3.71 22.95
C ARG A 99 13.15 -4.92 23.75
N GLN A 100 14.03 -5.85 24.08
CA GLN A 100 13.67 -7.01 24.91
C GLN A 100 13.23 -6.58 26.31
N GLU A 101 13.94 -5.64 26.93
CA GLU A 101 13.59 -5.08 28.24
C GLU A 101 12.20 -4.43 28.23
N MET A 102 11.91 -3.62 27.20
CA MET A 102 10.58 -3.01 27.02
C MET A 102 9.47 -4.06 26.84
N ILE A 103 9.74 -5.13 26.09
CA ILE A 103 8.78 -6.22 25.88
C ILE A 103 8.54 -6.99 27.19
N THR A 104 9.57 -7.26 27.99
CA THR A 104 9.41 -7.91 29.30
C THR A 104 8.68 -7.02 30.31
N ALA A 105 8.95 -5.71 30.34
CA ALA A 105 8.26 -4.78 31.21
C ALA A 105 6.76 -4.69 30.86
N ALA A 106 6.44 -4.57 29.57
CA ALA A 106 5.06 -4.58 29.10
C ALA A 106 4.36 -5.90 29.44
N ARG A 107 5.03 -7.05 29.25
CA ARG A 107 4.47 -8.37 29.60
C ARG A 107 4.14 -8.48 31.09
N ASN A 108 5.00 -7.96 31.96
CA ASN A 108 4.76 -7.98 33.40
C ASN A 108 3.61 -7.07 33.80
N GLN A 109 3.52 -5.87 33.21
CA GLN A 109 2.38 -4.97 33.44
C GLN A 109 1.05 -5.58 32.97
N HIS A 110 1.06 -6.28 31.82
CA HIS A 110 -0.12 -7.01 31.35
C HIS A 110 -0.45 -8.22 32.24
N ALA A 111 0.56 -8.92 32.78
CA ALA A 111 0.35 -10.01 33.74
C ALA A 111 -0.21 -9.49 35.07
N GLU A 112 0.23 -8.33 35.55
CA GLU A 112 -0.29 -7.66 36.74
C GLU A 112 -1.71 -7.15 36.53
N ALA A 113 -2.02 -6.56 35.36
CA ALA A 113 -3.37 -6.13 35.00
C ALA A 113 -4.34 -7.33 34.91
N THR A 114 -3.91 -8.45 34.34
CA THR A 114 -4.72 -9.67 34.27
C THR A 114 -4.84 -10.36 35.64
N ALA A 115 -3.82 -10.31 36.49
CA ALA A 115 -3.88 -10.81 37.87
C ALA A 115 -4.79 -9.96 38.78
N ASN A 116 -4.80 -8.63 38.59
CA ASN A 116 -5.72 -7.73 39.30
C ASN A 116 -7.16 -7.90 38.81
N ALA A 117 -7.38 -8.03 37.50
CA ALA A 117 -8.70 -8.37 36.94
C ALA A 117 -9.21 -9.74 37.42
N ALA A 118 -8.32 -10.73 37.59
CA ALA A 118 -8.68 -12.04 38.13
C ALA A 118 -8.99 -12.01 39.64
N LYS A 119 -8.34 -11.13 40.42
CA LYS A 119 -8.68 -10.89 41.83
C LYS A 119 -10.02 -10.17 42.00
N GLU A 120 -10.37 -9.28 41.06
CA GLU A 120 -11.64 -8.55 41.06
C GLU A 120 -12.84 -9.45 40.68
N ALA A 121 -12.59 -10.53 39.94
CA ALA A 121 -13.60 -11.56 39.63
C ALA A 121 -13.87 -12.57 40.78
N ALA A 122 -13.15 -12.52 41.91
CA ALA A 122 -13.19 -13.53 42.96
C ALA A 122 -13.78 -13.05 44.32
N SER A 123 -14.60 -11.99 44.36
CA SER A 123 -15.39 -11.59 45.54
C SER A 123 -16.88 -11.47 45.22
N PRO A 124 -17.79 -11.81 46.16
CA PRO A 124 -18.95 -12.66 45.89
C PRO A 124 -20.16 -11.90 45.30
N VAL A 125 -20.75 -12.46 44.24
CA VAL A 125 -22.12 -12.13 43.83
C VAL A 125 -23.08 -12.75 44.84
N THR A 126 -23.43 -11.98 45.88
CA THR A 126 -24.65 -12.20 46.67
C THR A 126 -25.57 -11.03 46.42
N GLN A 127 -26.62 -11.26 45.61
CA GLN A 127 -28.00 -10.73 45.72
C GLN A 127 -28.69 -10.74 44.34
N THR A 128 -29.11 -11.92 43.89
CA THR A 128 -30.31 -12.04 43.04
C THR A 128 -31.40 -12.60 43.94
N SER A 129 -32.06 -11.71 44.66
CA SER A 129 -33.34 -11.98 45.28
C SER A 129 -34.17 -10.71 45.18
N SER A 130 -35.00 -10.61 44.14
CA SER A 130 -36.19 -9.75 44.16
C SER A 130 -37.14 -10.09 43.01
N ASN A 131 -38.26 -10.70 43.39
CA ASN A 131 -39.59 -10.49 42.82
C ASN A 131 -39.86 -10.87 41.36
N ILE A 132 -40.13 -12.16 41.16
CA ILE A 132 -41.13 -12.63 40.18
C ILE A 132 -42.50 -12.53 40.88
N GLY A 133 -43.09 -11.33 40.88
CA GLY A 133 -44.52 -11.11 41.13
C GLY A 133 -45.22 -11.05 39.76
N LYS A 134 -46.00 -12.06 39.36
CA LYS A 134 -47.41 -12.26 39.70
C LYS A 134 -48.29 -11.09 39.24
N GLY A 135 -48.97 -11.31 38.12
CA GLY A 135 -50.23 -10.65 37.75
C GLY A 135 -50.10 -9.51 36.75
N LEU A 136 -50.52 -9.75 35.51
CA LEU A 136 -51.39 -8.80 34.82
C LEU A 136 -52.16 -9.51 33.71
N ASP A 137 -53.30 -10.07 34.09
CA ASP A 137 -54.46 -10.23 33.22
C ASP A 137 -54.98 -8.83 32.86
N ARG A 138 -55.18 -8.54 31.57
CA ARG A 138 -56.30 -7.76 31.00
C ARG A 138 -56.25 -7.75 29.48
#